data_AF-A0A182VWW3-F1
#
_entry.id   AF-A0A182VWW3-F1
#
_cell.length_a   1.000
_cell.length_b   1.000
_cell.length_c   1.000
_cell.angle_alpha   90.00
_cell.angle_beta   90.00
_cell.angle_gamma   90.00
#
_symmetry.space_group_name_H-M   'P 1'
#
loop_
_entity.id
_entity.type
_entity.pdbx_description
1 polymer ?
#
loop_
_entity_poly.entity_id
_entity_poly.type
_entity_poly.pdbx_seq_one_letter_code
_entity_poly.pdbx_strand_id
1 'polypeptide(L)'
;MHVSMATERVVPTRGCRVNMAAILKHISSSNTLAQVLVPITLLLLTVMPFQMVYGIDCFKCVSMNGANKACDDPFHNNYSAAILESPCMGGRKGRDGLFPATSCIKIAGYYDDTGETITVRGCALDSGTLTTDTEIIRMSHCGRFYYDDRYVHGCLQSCNDADACNDAPRGSSSLWLIVLAVIGSLLGSATLQPSGWLRIVNGS
;
A
#
# COMPACT_ATOMS: atom_id res chain seq x y z
N MET A 1 54.95 -70.42 67.84
CA MET A 1 53.54 -69.99 67.82
C MET A 1 53.33 -69.19 66.55
N HIS A 2 52.43 -69.70 65.70
CA HIS A 2 51.91 -69.08 64.48
C HIS A 2 51.51 -67.62 64.68
N VAL A 3 51.68 -66.78 63.65
CA VAL A 3 50.54 -66.12 62.95
C VAL A 3 50.92 -65.86 61.48
N SER A 4 49.95 -66.16 60.61
CA SER A 4 49.96 -66.13 59.14
C SER A 4 49.93 -64.74 58.49
N MET A 5 50.42 -64.73 57.24
CA MET A 5 50.00 -63.96 56.06
C MET A 5 48.79 -63.01 56.18
N ALA A 6 48.95 -61.80 55.67
CA ALA A 6 47.89 -61.09 54.94
C ALA A 6 48.51 -60.28 53.77
N THR A 7 48.30 -60.78 52.56
CA THR A 7 48.54 -60.09 51.29
C THR A 7 47.35 -59.18 51.03
N GLU A 8 47.54 -57.86 50.93
CA GLU A 8 46.46 -56.94 50.55
C GLU A 8 46.73 -56.26 49.20
N ARG A 9 45.68 -56.27 48.38
CA ARG A 9 45.68 -56.06 46.93
C ARG A 9 45.81 -54.57 46.59
N VAL A 10 46.57 -54.29 45.54
CA VAL A 10 46.49 -53.04 44.77
C VAL A 10 45.08 -52.89 44.19
N VAL A 11 44.33 -51.87 44.62
CA VAL A 11 43.06 -51.47 44.01
C VAL A 11 43.35 -50.36 42.99
N PRO A 12 43.03 -50.53 41.70
CA PRO A 12 43.18 -49.47 40.70
C PRO A 12 41.97 -48.54 40.81
N THR A 13 42.18 -47.28 41.23
CA THR A 13 41.15 -46.26 41.07
C THR A 13 41.04 -45.90 39.59
N ARG A 14 39.86 -46.19 39.04
CA ARG A 14 39.48 -45.93 37.65
C ARG A 14 39.79 -44.49 37.28
N GLY A 15 40.82 -44.29 36.45
CA GLY A 15 40.92 -43.08 35.64
C GLY A 15 39.66 -42.99 34.79
N CYS A 16 38.85 -41.96 35.04
CA CYS A 16 37.71 -41.66 34.19
C CYS A 16 38.29 -41.28 32.82
N ARG A 17 38.37 -42.25 31.90
CA ARG A 17 38.72 -41.99 30.50
C ARG A 17 37.64 -41.08 29.96
N VAL A 18 37.94 -39.79 29.90
CA VAL A 18 37.14 -38.83 29.16
C VAL A 18 37.18 -39.31 27.71
N ASN A 19 36.07 -39.86 27.23
CA ASN A 19 35.98 -40.35 25.88
C ASN A 19 35.96 -39.12 24.95
N MET A 20 37.13 -38.65 24.52
CA MET A 20 37.29 -37.48 23.64
C MET A 20 36.41 -37.59 22.38
N ALA A 21 36.10 -38.81 21.92
CA ALA A 21 35.18 -39.04 20.81
C ALA A 21 33.72 -38.63 21.12
N ALA A 22 33.28 -38.72 22.38
CA ALA A 22 31.94 -38.27 22.80
C ALA A 22 31.86 -36.74 22.95
N ILE A 23 32.95 -36.09 23.38
CA ILE A 23 33.05 -34.63 23.47
C ILE A 23 33.19 -34.01 22.07
N LEU A 24 33.99 -34.61 21.18
CA LEU A 24 34.11 -34.19 19.77
C LEU A 24 32.80 -34.37 18.99
N LYS A 25 32.01 -35.42 19.28
CA LYS A 25 30.66 -35.58 18.69
C LYS A 25 29.68 -34.49 19.13
N HIS A 26 29.76 -34.01 20.37
CA HIS A 26 28.94 -32.88 20.84
C HIS A 26 29.37 -31.55 20.21
N ILE A 27 30.67 -31.34 19.96
CA ILE A 27 31.20 -30.14 19.29
C ILE A 27 30.82 -30.12 17.80
N SER A 28 30.78 -31.28 17.13
CA SER A 28 30.31 -31.43 15.74
C SER A 28 28.80 -31.24 15.55
N SER A 29 28.02 -31.24 16.64
CA SER A 29 26.55 -31.22 16.63
C SER A 29 25.95 -29.91 17.14
N SER A 30 26.75 -28.83 17.26
CA SER A 30 26.28 -27.53 17.72
C SER A 30 26.46 -26.45 16.67
N ASN A 31 26.01 -26.71 15.45
CA ASN A 31 25.72 -25.67 14.46
C ASN A 31 24.33 -25.07 14.71
N THR A 32 23.99 -24.79 15.99
CA THR A 32 22.72 -24.17 16.39
C THR A 32 22.51 -22.84 15.70
N LEU A 33 23.61 -22.09 15.48
CA LEU A 33 23.59 -20.84 14.75
C LEU A 33 23.13 -21.05 13.30
N ALA A 34 23.65 -22.06 12.59
CA ALA A 34 23.25 -22.36 11.23
C ALA A 34 21.82 -22.94 11.14
N GLN A 35 21.39 -23.74 12.13
CA GLN A 35 20.03 -24.28 12.19
C GLN A 35 18.96 -23.21 12.39
N VAL A 36 19.32 -22.04 12.96
CA VAL A 36 18.41 -20.90 13.14
C VAL A 36 18.58 -19.87 12.02
N LEU A 37 19.81 -19.62 11.54
CA LEU A 37 20.07 -18.67 10.45
C LEU A 37 19.42 -19.11 9.14
N VAL A 38 19.53 -20.39 8.76
CA VAL A 38 19.02 -20.90 7.48
C VAL A 38 17.49 -20.71 7.35
N PRO A 39 16.63 -21.13 8.29
CA PRO A 39 15.20 -20.89 8.18
C PRO A 39 14.83 -19.42 8.29
N ILE A 40 15.56 -18.61 9.07
CA ILE A 40 15.34 -17.15 9.12
C ILE A 40 15.67 -16.50 7.77
N THR A 41 16.78 -16.88 7.12
CA THR A 41 17.12 -16.36 5.79
C THR A 41 16.13 -16.83 4.72
N LEU A 42 15.66 -18.08 4.77
CA LEU A 42 14.65 -18.59 3.85
C LEU A 42 13.30 -17.89 4.06
N LEU A 43 12.91 -17.67 5.32
CA LEU A 43 11.73 -16.90 5.67
C LEU A 43 11.86 -15.47 5.12
N LEU A 44 12.95 -14.76 5.41
CA LEU A 44 13.23 -13.42 4.89
C LEU A 44 13.19 -13.34 3.35
N LEU A 45 13.73 -14.34 2.65
CA LEU A 45 13.66 -14.45 1.19
C LEU A 45 12.22 -14.64 0.67
N THR A 46 11.36 -15.34 1.42
CA THR A 46 9.93 -15.51 1.07
C THR A 46 9.05 -14.31 1.44
N VAL A 47 9.43 -13.50 2.43
CA VAL A 47 8.69 -12.27 2.80
C VAL A 47 9.18 -11.02 2.09
N MET A 48 10.28 -11.08 1.33
CA MET A 48 10.65 -10.01 0.40
C MET A 48 9.59 -9.95 -0.70
N PRO A 49 8.72 -8.93 -0.74
CA PRO A 49 7.79 -8.81 -1.84
C PRO A 49 8.62 -8.60 -3.11
N PHE A 50 8.44 -9.45 -4.11
CA PHE A 50 8.85 -9.13 -5.47
C PHE A 50 8.08 -7.86 -5.86
N GLN A 51 8.72 -6.70 -5.67
CA GLN A 51 8.17 -5.41 -6.06
C GLN A 51 8.24 -5.34 -7.58
N MET A 52 7.28 -5.97 -8.26
CA MET A 52 7.07 -5.70 -9.66
C MET A 52 6.60 -4.25 -9.77
N VAL A 53 7.41 -3.42 -10.42
CA VAL A 53 7.08 -2.02 -10.69
C VAL A 53 6.08 -2.02 -11.84
N TYR A 54 4.81 -1.83 -11.50
CA TYR A 54 3.73 -1.63 -12.47
C TYR A 54 3.44 -0.14 -12.62
N GLY A 55 3.00 0.27 -13.81
CA GLY A 55 2.37 1.58 -13.96
C GLY A 55 1.00 1.57 -13.27
N ILE A 56 0.54 2.73 -12.81
CA ILE A 56 -0.82 2.87 -12.28
C ILE A 56 -1.85 2.62 -13.39
N ASP A 57 -3.09 2.36 -13.02
CA ASP A 57 -4.20 2.28 -13.97
C ASP A 57 -4.96 3.60 -14.02
N CYS A 58 -5.33 4.10 -15.20
CA CYS A 58 -6.12 5.34 -15.33
C CYS A 58 -7.23 5.19 -16.36
N PHE A 59 -8.28 5.98 -16.20
CA PHE A 59 -9.22 6.18 -17.30
C PHE A 59 -8.52 6.94 -18.43
N LYS A 60 -8.66 6.44 -19.65
CA LYS A 60 -8.06 6.97 -20.87
C LYS A 60 -9.14 7.13 -21.94
N CYS A 61 -9.51 8.37 -22.21
CA CYS A 61 -10.56 8.71 -23.15
C CYS A 61 -10.51 10.18 -23.56
N VAL A 62 -11.14 10.49 -24.69
CA VAL A 62 -11.39 11.86 -25.15
C VAL A 62 -12.88 11.99 -25.47
N SER A 63 -13.46 13.13 -25.11
CA SER A 63 -14.79 13.56 -25.54
C SER A 63 -14.70 15.00 -26.05
N MET A 64 -15.20 15.21 -27.26
CA MET A 64 -15.32 16.52 -27.90
C MET A 64 -16.81 16.80 -28.06
N ASN A 65 -17.28 17.96 -27.61
CA ASN A 65 -18.70 18.36 -27.68
C ASN A 65 -19.67 17.28 -27.13
N GLY A 66 -19.24 16.50 -26.15
CA GLY A 66 -20.06 15.46 -25.56
C GLY A 66 -20.19 14.16 -26.39
N ALA A 67 -19.33 13.95 -27.38
CA ALA A 67 -19.36 12.79 -28.28
C ALA A 67 -19.09 11.45 -27.56
N ASN A 68 -18.37 11.47 -26.44
CA ASN A 68 -18.10 10.30 -25.62
C ASN A 68 -18.65 10.50 -24.21
N LYS A 69 -19.93 10.13 -24.04
CA LYS A 69 -20.62 10.27 -22.76
C LYS A 69 -19.92 9.53 -21.62
N ALA A 70 -19.33 8.35 -21.86
CA ALA A 70 -18.60 7.61 -20.83
C ALA A 70 -17.38 8.38 -20.30
N CYS A 71 -16.76 9.22 -21.12
CA CYS A 71 -15.62 10.04 -20.71
C CYS A 71 -16.05 11.29 -19.92
N ASP A 72 -17.15 11.91 -20.34
CA ASP A 72 -17.75 13.08 -19.68
C ASP A 72 -18.46 12.73 -18.37
N ASP A 73 -18.87 11.46 -18.25
CA ASP A 73 -19.78 11.02 -17.22
C ASP A 73 -19.18 11.14 -15.81
N PRO A 74 -19.95 11.72 -14.87
CA PRO A 74 -19.56 11.79 -13.48
C PRO A 74 -19.49 10.45 -12.76
N PHE A 75 -20.28 9.46 -13.19
CA PHE A 75 -20.50 8.25 -12.40
C PHE A 75 -21.25 7.14 -13.15
N HIS A 76 -20.58 6.27 -13.93
CA HIS A 76 -21.20 5.02 -14.39
C HIS A 76 -20.20 3.87 -14.38
N ASN A 77 -20.47 2.97 -13.44
CA ASN A 77 -19.85 1.67 -13.20
C ASN A 77 -19.94 0.66 -14.36
N ASN A 78 -20.69 0.93 -15.43
CA ASN A 78 -20.86 0.00 -16.56
C ASN A 78 -19.88 0.24 -17.71
N TYR A 79 -19.33 1.46 -17.83
CA TYR A 79 -18.39 1.81 -18.90
C TYR A 79 -16.94 1.92 -18.42
N SER A 80 -16.73 1.96 -17.10
CA SER A 80 -15.44 2.24 -16.47
C SER A 80 -14.37 1.24 -16.92
N ALA A 81 -14.69 -0.05 -17.02
CA ALA A 81 -13.73 -1.08 -17.46
C ALA A 81 -13.32 -0.95 -18.93
N ALA A 82 -14.16 -0.39 -19.80
CA ALA A 82 -13.85 -0.27 -21.22
C ALA A 82 -12.91 0.90 -21.55
N ILE A 83 -12.85 1.91 -20.67
CA ILE A 83 -11.98 3.08 -20.79
C ILE A 83 -10.83 3.07 -19.78
N LEU A 84 -10.71 2.02 -18.96
CA LEU A 84 -9.60 1.84 -18.02
C LEU A 84 -8.41 1.20 -18.76
N GLU A 85 -7.27 1.87 -18.72
CA GLU A 85 -6.03 1.35 -19.29
C GLU A 85 -5.17 0.74 -18.19
N SER A 86 -4.76 -0.53 -18.35
CA SER A 86 -3.90 -1.26 -17.41
C SER A 86 -2.85 -2.14 -18.14
N PRO A 87 -1.55 -2.00 -17.85
CA PRO A 87 -0.94 -0.89 -17.12
C PRO A 87 -1.06 0.41 -17.95
N CYS A 88 -1.30 1.54 -17.30
CA CYS A 88 -1.40 2.80 -18.01
C CYS A 88 0.00 3.24 -18.50
N MET A 89 0.10 3.55 -19.79
CA MET A 89 1.34 3.94 -20.43
C MET A 89 1.22 5.36 -21.02
N GLY A 90 2.20 6.21 -20.72
CA GLY A 90 2.25 7.60 -21.19
C GLY A 90 3.54 7.92 -21.93
N GLY A 91 3.49 8.95 -22.78
CA GLY A 91 4.70 9.50 -23.41
C GLY A 91 5.50 10.37 -22.43
N ARG A 92 6.80 10.51 -22.68
CA ARG A 92 7.69 11.40 -21.93
C ARG A 92 8.31 12.43 -22.85
N LYS A 93 8.22 13.72 -22.51
CA LYS A 93 8.81 14.79 -23.32
C LYS A 93 10.30 14.53 -23.55
N GLY A 94 10.73 14.61 -24.81
CA GLY A 94 12.12 14.42 -25.20
C GLY A 94 12.59 12.96 -25.22
N ARG A 95 11.67 11.98 -25.19
CA ARG A 95 11.98 10.57 -25.42
C ARG A 95 10.93 9.90 -26.30
N ASP A 96 11.40 9.06 -27.21
CA ASP A 96 10.53 8.23 -28.03
C ASP A 96 10.07 6.99 -27.25
N GLY A 97 8.81 6.62 -27.44
CA GLY A 97 8.20 5.44 -26.82
C GLY A 97 7.28 5.75 -25.64
N LEU A 98 6.68 4.68 -25.13
CA LEU A 98 5.73 4.71 -24.03
C LEU A 98 6.38 4.17 -22.76
N PHE A 99 6.09 4.81 -21.63
CA PHE A 99 6.63 4.48 -20.33
C PHE A 99 5.49 4.22 -19.34
N PRO A 100 5.71 3.39 -18.30
CA PRO A 100 4.74 3.20 -17.23
C PRO A 100 4.38 4.54 -16.59
N ALA A 101 3.09 4.86 -16.60
CA ALA A 101 2.60 6.10 -16.04
C ALA A 101 2.66 6.07 -14.51
N THR A 102 2.86 7.25 -13.92
CA THR A 102 2.91 7.46 -12.47
C THR A 102 1.76 8.31 -11.97
N SER A 103 1.02 8.96 -12.87
CA SER A 103 -0.07 9.87 -12.53
C SER A 103 -1.21 9.77 -13.55
N CYS A 104 -2.44 9.96 -13.09
CA CYS A 104 -3.59 10.11 -13.95
C CYS A 104 -3.90 11.60 -14.11
N ILE A 105 -4.33 12.00 -15.32
CA ILE A 105 -4.80 13.36 -15.59
C ILE A 105 -6.26 13.36 -16.03
N LYS A 106 -6.94 14.46 -15.71
CA LYS A 106 -8.26 14.82 -16.24
C LYS A 106 -8.26 16.29 -16.62
N ILE A 107 -8.60 16.57 -17.87
CA ILE A 107 -8.86 17.90 -18.41
C ILE A 107 -10.34 18.00 -18.68
N ALA A 108 -10.99 19.05 -18.21
CA ALA A 108 -12.38 19.37 -18.54
C ALA A 108 -12.51 20.87 -18.74
N GLY A 109 -13.01 21.29 -19.90
CA GLY A 109 -13.10 22.70 -20.25
C GLY A 109 -13.74 22.95 -21.60
N TYR A 110 -13.50 24.13 -22.14
CA TYR A 110 -13.90 24.53 -23.48
C TYR A 110 -12.76 25.26 -24.19
N TYR A 111 -12.72 25.18 -25.51
CA TYR A 111 -11.75 25.93 -26.30
C TYR A 111 -12.15 27.40 -26.42
N ASP A 112 -11.18 28.31 -26.26
CA ASP A 112 -11.43 29.77 -26.28
C ASP A 112 -11.86 30.29 -27.66
N ASP A 113 -11.43 29.62 -28.74
CA ASP A 113 -11.66 30.02 -30.14
C ASP A 113 -13.01 29.53 -30.68
N THR A 114 -13.43 28.29 -30.36
CA THR A 114 -14.66 27.69 -30.88
C THR A 114 -15.78 27.55 -29.84
N GLY A 115 -15.46 27.63 -28.54
CA GLY A 115 -16.41 27.35 -27.45
C GLY A 115 -16.76 25.86 -27.31
N GLU A 116 -16.14 24.99 -28.08
CA GLU A 116 -16.38 23.55 -28.03
C GLU A 116 -15.90 22.95 -26.71
N THR A 117 -16.69 22.04 -26.14
CA THR A 117 -16.33 21.39 -24.88
C THR A 117 -15.36 20.24 -25.13
N ILE A 118 -14.44 20.06 -24.18
CA ILE A 118 -13.47 18.99 -24.21
C ILE A 118 -13.33 18.34 -22.83
N THR A 119 -13.34 17.01 -22.81
CA THR A 119 -12.93 16.19 -21.68
C THR A 119 -11.85 15.22 -22.12
N VAL A 120 -10.70 15.23 -21.45
CA VAL A 120 -9.61 14.27 -21.68
C VAL A 120 -9.25 13.61 -20.38
N ARG A 121 -9.26 12.28 -20.35
CA ARG A 121 -8.68 11.47 -19.27
C ARG A 121 -7.50 10.70 -19.85
N GLY A 122 -6.39 10.59 -19.12
CA GLY A 122 -5.24 9.85 -19.64
C GLY A 122 -4.15 9.56 -18.63
N CYS A 123 -3.19 8.76 -19.11
CA CYS A 123 -1.97 8.42 -18.39
C CYS A 123 -0.94 9.53 -18.53
N ALA A 124 -0.19 9.78 -17.47
CA ALA A 124 0.85 10.78 -17.45
C ALA A 124 2.09 10.32 -16.66
N LEU A 125 3.25 10.81 -17.09
CA LEU A 125 4.48 10.70 -16.33
C LEU A 125 4.88 12.05 -15.78
N ASP A 126 5.10 12.09 -14.47
CA ASP A 126 5.88 13.16 -13.87
C ASP A 126 7.33 13.01 -14.35
N SER A 127 7.82 13.96 -15.15
CA SER A 127 9.12 13.82 -15.82
C SER A 127 10.31 14.23 -14.94
N GLY A 128 10.05 14.64 -13.69
CA GLY A 128 11.08 15.03 -12.73
C GLY A 128 11.81 16.34 -13.05
N THR A 129 11.38 17.13 -14.06
CA THR A 129 12.13 18.33 -14.47
C THR A 129 12.06 19.46 -13.44
N LEU A 130 13.12 20.28 -13.40
CA LEU A 130 13.43 21.22 -12.30
C LEU A 130 12.42 22.37 -12.12
N THR A 131 11.45 22.53 -13.02
CA THR A 131 10.44 23.59 -12.99
C THR A 131 9.04 22.99 -13.00
N THR A 132 8.32 23.16 -11.88
CA THR A 132 6.88 22.87 -11.75
C THR A 132 6.03 23.51 -12.85
N ASP A 133 6.52 24.61 -13.45
CA ASP A 133 5.77 25.43 -14.41
C ASP A 133 5.82 24.91 -15.86
N THR A 134 6.64 23.89 -16.15
CA THR A 134 6.73 23.27 -17.49
C THR A 134 6.07 21.91 -17.58
N GLU A 135 5.62 21.36 -16.46
CA GLU A 135 4.92 20.08 -16.38
C GLU A 135 3.52 20.33 -15.81
N ILE A 136 2.54 20.44 -16.72
CA ILE A 136 1.13 20.70 -16.41
C ILE A 136 0.52 19.69 -15.41
N ILE A 137 1.23 18.58 -15.18
CA ILE A 137 0.82 17.39 -14.42
C ILE A 137 1.17 17.50 -12.93
N ARG A 138 1.95 18.50 -12.53
CA ARG A 138 2.36 18.68 -11.13
C ARG A 138 1.45 19.55 -10.27
N MET A 139 0.43 20.17 -10.87
CA MET A 139 -0.50 20.99 -10.10
C MET A 139 -1.90 20.94 -10.70
N SER A 140 -2.85 20.42 -9.92
CA SER A 140 -4.26 20.58 -10.23
C SER A 140 -4.62 22.07 -10.15
N HIS A 141 -5.13 22.63 -11.25
CA HIS A 141 -5.50 24.04 -11.32
C HIS A 141 -6.63 24.27 -12.32
N CYS A 142 -7.35 25.37 -12.14
CA CYS A 142 -8.36 25.82 -13.08
C CYS A 142 -7.98 27.19 -13.63
N GLY A 143 -8.26 27.42 -14.92
CA GLY A 143 -7.91 28.65 -15.62
C GLY A 143 -7.74 28.39 -17.11
N ARG A 144 -6.91 29.23 -17.73
CA ARG A 144 -6.57 29.12 -19.16
C ARG A 144 -5.21 28.45 -19.30
N PHE A 145 -5.15 27.38 -20.08
CA PHE A 145 -3.92 26.67 -20.39
C PHE A 145 -3.90 26.24 -21.84
N TYR A 146 -2.71 25.92 -22.35
CA TYR A 146 -2.51 25.52 -23.74
C TYR A 146 -2.50 23.99 -23.84
N TYR A 147 -3.37 23.43 -24.66
CA TYR A 147 -3.52 21.99 -24.87
C TYR A 147 -3.84 21.72 -26.34
N ASP A 148 -3.11 20.79 -26.97
CA ASP A 148 -3.29 20.38 -28.37
C ASP A 148 -3.32 21.58 -29.35
N ASP A 149 -2.28 22.41 -29.25
CA ASP A 149 -2.09 23.63 -30.05
C ASP A 149 -3.18 24.70 -29.93
N ARG A 150 -4.05 24.61 -28.91
CA ARG A 150 -5.16 25.53 -28.68
C ARG A 150 -5.27 25.95 -27.21
N TYR A 151 -5.91 27.08 -26.96
CA TYR A 151 -6.20 27.52 -25.59
C TYR A 151 -7.49 26.88 -25.10
N VAL A 152 -7.40 26.22 -23.94
CA VAL A 152 -8.52 25.63 -23.22
C VAL A 152 -8.73 26.42 -21.94
N HIS A 153 -9.98 26.81 -21.69
CA HIS A 153 -10.42 27.34 -20.41
C HIS A 153 -11.14 26.24 -19.64
N GLY A 154 -10.61 25.85 -18.49
CA GLY A 154 -11.18 24.74 -17.73
C GLY A 154 -10.35 24.36 -16.51
N CYS A 155 -10.52 23.14 -16.05
CA CYS A 155 -9.75 22.57 -14.96
C CYS A 155 -8.90 21.40 -15.46
N LEU A 156 -7.65 21.36 -15.00
CA LEU A 156 -6.79 20.20 -15.07
C LEU A 156 -6.62 19.65 -13.66
N GLN A 157 -6.84 18.34 -13.52
CA GLN A 157 -6.68 17.60 -12.28
C GLN A 157 -5.66 16.49 -12.51
N SER A 158 -4.71 16.36 -11.59
CA SER A 158 -3.68 15.32 -11.58
C SER A 158 -3.67 14.61 -10.24
N CYS A 159 -3.56 13.29 -10.25
CA CYS A 159 -3.51 12.47 -9.04
C CYS A 159 -2.60 11.24 -9.28
N ASN A 160 -2.02 10.71 -8.20
CA ASN A 160 -1.07 9.58 -8.23
C ASN A 160 -1.17 8.71 -6.97
N ASP A 161 -2.21 8.91 -6.17
CA ASP A 161 -2.44 8.28 -4.87
C ASP A 161 -3.26 6.99 -4.95
N ALA A 162 -3.94 6.76 -6.07
CA ALA A 162 -4.71 5.54 -6.34
C ALA A 162 -4.89 5.28 -7.85
N ASP A 163 -5.14 4.02 -8.19
CA ASP A 163 -5.61 3.65 -9.53
C ASP A 163 -6.97 4.29 -9.82
N ALA A 164 -7.19 4.66 -11.07
CA ALA A 164 -8.40 5.28 -11.59
C ALA A 164 -8.83 6.56 -10.83
N CYS A 165 -7.88 7.26 -10.19
CA CYS A 165 -8.16 8.47 -9.40
C CYS A 165 -8.66 9.65 -10.24
N ASN A 166 -8.46 9.64 -11.56
CA ASN A 166 -9.00 10.61 -12.50
C ASN A 166 -10.46 10.32 -12.88
N ASP A 167 -11.19 9.67 -11.98
CA ASP A 167 -12.64 9.58 -12.06
C ASP A 167 -13.28 10.96 -11.94
N ALA A 168 -14.59 11.01 -12.07
CA ALA A 168 -15.30 12.24 -11.81
C ALA A 168 -15.69 12.42 -10.34
N PRO A 169 -15.77 13.68 -9.88
CA PRO A 169 -16.03 13.98 -8.49
C PRO A 169 -17.38 13.39 -8.07
N ARG A 170 -17.35 12.61 -6.98
CA ARG A 170 -18.55 12.05 -6.37
C ARG A 170 -19.34 13.19 -5.72
N GLY A 171 -20.64 13.29 -6.00
CA GLY A 171 -21.54 13.99 -5.10
C GLY A 171 -21.44 13.33 -3.73
N SER A 172 -20.95 14.05 -2.73
CA SER A 172 -20.80 13.56 -1.36
C SER A 172 -22.18 13.16 -0.81
N SER A 173 -22.54 11.88 -0.90
CA SER A 173 -23.64 11.35 -0.11
C SER A 173 -23.13 11.14 1.31
N SER A 174 -23.55 12.04 2.20
CA SER A 174 -23.24 12.08 3.64
C SER A 174 -23.87 10.90 4.42
N LEU A 175 -24.00 9.73 3.80
CA LEU A 175 -24.60 8.53 4.38
C LEU A 175 -23.74 8.00 5.54
N TRP A 176 -22.42 8.17 5.50
CA TRP A 176 -21.52 7.81 6.59
C TRP A 176 -21.79 8.60 7.88
N LEU A 177 -22.19 9.88 7.77
CA LEU A 177 -22.56 10.70 8.93
C LEU A 177 -23.90 10.25 9.53
N ILE A 178 -24.83 9.78 8.68
CA ILE A 178 -26.12 9.25 9.13
C ILE A 178 -25.94 7.90 9.84
N VAL A 179 -25.07 7.03 9.32
CA VAL A 179 -24.77 5.73 9.95
C VAL A 179 -24.12 5.91 11.33
N LEU A 180 -23.18 6.84 11.47
CA LEU A 180 -22.56 7.15 12.78
C LEU A 180 -23.56 7.75 13.78
N ALA A 181 -24.53 8.56 13.32
CA ALA A 181 -25.59 9.11 14.16
C ALA A 181 -26.59 8.03 14.64
N VAL A 182 -26.89 7.03 13.79
CA VAL A 182 -27.78 5.92 14.15
C VAL A 182 -27.09 4.95 15.13
N ILE A 183 -25.80 4.67 14.94
CA ILE A 183 -25.03 3.82 15.87
C ILE A 183 -24.86 4.54 17.23
N GLY A 184 -24.59 5.85 17.24
CA GLY A 184 -24.49 6.63 18.47
C GLY A 184 -25.77 6.68 19.29
N SER A 185 -26.94 6.73 18.64
CA SER A 185 -28.24 6.72 19.33
C SER A 185 -28.64 5.34 19.86
N LEU A 186 -28.21 4.25 19.21
CA LEU A 186 -28.41 2.88 19.71
C LEU A 186 -27.53 2.54 20.91
N LEU A 187 -26.27 3.01 20.95
CA LEU A 187 -25.39 2.79 22.11
C LEU A 187 -25.71 3.70 23.32
N GLY A 188 -26.31 4.87 23.10
CA GLY A 188 -26.69 5.81 24.18
C GLY A 188 -27.86 5.36 25.06
N SER A 189 -28.55 4.27 24.71
CA SER A 189 -29.73 3.79 25.45
C SER A 189 -29.40 2.76 26.54
N ALA A 190 -28.13 2.34 26.70
CA ALA A 190 -27.74 1.24 27.60
C ALA A 190 -27.17 1.67 28.96
N THR A 191 -27.04 2.96 29.26
CA THR A 191 -26.46 3.41 30.54
C THR A 191 -27.33 4.47 31.20
N LEU A 192 -28.25 4.04 32.06
CA LEU A 192 -28.67 4.72 33.30
C LEU A 192 -29.72 3.87 34.02
N GLN A 193 -29.30 2.75 34.60
CA GLN A 193 -29.98 2.17 35.77
C GLN A 193 -29.15 2.53 37.00
N PRO A 194 -29.65 3.38 37.92
CA PRO A 194 -29.03 3.55 39.22
C PRO A 194 -29.55 2.45 40.15
N SER A 195 -28.77 1.38 40.37
CA SER A 195 -28.99 0.45 41.47
C SER A 195 -27.93 0.66 42.54
N GLY A 196 -28.38 1.23 43.65
CA GLY A 196 -27.54 1.73 44.73
C GLY A 196 -26.88 0.65 45.57
N TRP A 197 -25.68 0.95 46.08
CA TRP A 197 -25.03 0.26 47.19
C TRP A 197 -24.08 1.23 47.90
N LEU A 198 -24.58 1.96 48.90
CA LEU A 198 -23.74 2.51 49.97
C LEU A 198 -24.11 1.76 51.25
N ARG A 199 -23.30 0.74 51.58
CA ARG A 199 -23.37 0.04 52.86
C ARG A 199 -22.78 0.93 53.95
N ILE A 200 -23.59 1.16 54.98
CA ILE A 200 -23.25 1.70 56.29
C ILE A 200 -22.22 0.75 56.95
N VAL A 201 -21.07 1.29 57.36
CA VAL A 201 -20.15 0.61 58.27
C VAL A 201 -20.48 1.09 59.68
N ASN A 202 -21.14 0.23 60.46
CA ASN A 202 -21.19 0.32 61.92
C ASN A 202 -19.98 -0.47 62.45
N GLY A 203 -19.05 0.23 63.11
CA GLY A 203 -17.97 -0.36 63.89
C GLY A 203 -18.20 -0.05 65.36
N SER A 204 -18.22 -1.11 66.17
CA SER A 204 -18.32 -1.11 67.63
C SER A 204 -17.09 -0.54 68.32
#